data_AF-A0A9P6VVQ1-F1
#
_entry.id   AF-A0A9P6VVQ1-F1
#
_cell.length_a   1.000
_cell.length_b   1.000
_cell.length_c   1.000
_cell.angle_alpha   90.00
_cell.angle_beta   90.00
_cell.angle_gamma   90.00
#
_symmetry.space_group_name_H-M   'P 1'
#
loop_
_entity.id
_entity.type
_entity.pdbx_description
1 polymer ?
#
loop_
_entity_poly.entity_id
_entity_poly.type
_entity_poly.pdbx_seq_one_letter_code
_entity_poly.pdbx_strand_id
1 'polypeptide(L)'
;MDLARQQSHMDRLTQTQNSIDDLVRIMYSSLSYLSRKASFKQINPNFPVTQSIPGADSQETYQENRKELVGDFLRKAKQLEYLISVLPSPPPPPSAAPPPQNGTGAGDSDEAEFARLEQELQSANDEYLDALQQAGD
;
A
#
# COMPACT_ATOMS: atom_id res chain seq x y z
N MET A 1 -19.29 5.32 -6.95
CA MET A 1 -18.54 6.17 -7.89
C MET A 1 -17.51 7.06 -7.17
N ASP A 2 -17.69 7.36 -5.88
CA ASP A 2 -16.80 8.27 -5.13
C ASP A 2 -15.46 7.67 -4.65
N LEU A 3 -15.38 6.37 -4.33
CA LEU A 3 -14.11 5.76 -3.89
C LEU A 3 -12.99 5.82 -4.95
N ALA A 4 -13.35 5.67 -6.23
CA ALA A 4 -12.38 5.71 -7.33
C ALA A 4 -11.80 7.12 -7.54
N ARG A 5 -12.61 8.17 -7.29
CA ARG A 5 -12.14 9.57 -7.32
C ARG A 5 -11.29 9.94 -6.11
N GLN A 6 -11.58 9.41 -4.93
CA GLN A 6 -10.73 9.61 -3.75
C GLN A 6 -9.36 8.91 -3.89
N GLN A 7 -9.31 7.71 -4.48
CA GLN A 7 -8.03 7.04 -4.79
C GLN A 7 -7.25 7.73 -5.92
N SER A 8 -7.92 8.43 -6.82
CA SER A 8 -7.27 9.29 -7.82
C SER A 8 -6.62 10.54 -7.19
N HIS A 9 -7.03 10.95 -5.98
CA HIS A 9 -6.55 12.17 -5.33
C HIS A 9 -5.44 11.91 -4.30
N MET A 10 -5.33 10.69 -3.76
CA MET A 10 -4.30 10.37 -2.79
C MET A 10 -3.01 9.94 -3.49
N ASP A 11 -1.87 10.49 -3.05
CA ASP A 11 -0.56 10.06 -3.54
C ASP A 11 -0.33 8.56 -3.30
N ARG A 12 0.41 7.93 -4.23
CA ARG A 12 0.67 6.48 -4.22
C ARG A 12 1.46 6.06 -2.98
N LEU A 13 2.31 6.93 -2.46
CA LEU A 13 3.01 6.67 -1.21
C LEU A 13 2.03 6.55 -0.05
N THR A 14 1.10 7.50 0.07
CA THR A 14 0.09 7.45 1.14
C THR A 14 -0.87 6.27 0.97
N GLN A 15 -1.23 5.90 -0.26
CA GLN A 15 -2.01 4.69 -0.52
C GLN A 15 -1.27 3.43 -0.05
N THR A 16 0.03 3.34 -0.32
CA THR A 16 0.87 2.22 0.11
C THR A 16 0.96 2.16 1.63
N GLN A 17 1.18 3.30 2.29
CA GLN A 17 1.21 3.39 3.75
C GLN A 17 -0.09 2.92 4.39
N ASN A 18 -1.24 3.43 3.92
CA ASN A 18 -2.55 2.99 4.40
C ASN A 18 -2.76 1.48 4.20
N SER A 19 -2.32 0.94 3.06
CA SER A 19 -2.42 -0.49 2.79
C SER A 19 -1.56 -1.34 3.74
N ILE A 20 -0.43 -0.82 4.23
CA ILE A 20 0.39 -1.49 5.25
C ILE A 20 -0.35 -1.49 6.59
N ASP A 21 -0.89 -0.35 7.01
CA ASP A 21 -1.63 -0.23 8.27
C ASP A 21 -2.87 -1.15 8.28
N ASP A 22 -3.60 -1.22 7.17
CA ASP A 22 -4.72 -2.13 6.98
C ASP A 22 -4.29 -3.60 7.10
N LEU A 23 -3.16 -3.98 6.49
CA LEU A 23 -2.66 -5.35 6.54
C LEU A 23 -2.30 -5.76 7.97
N VAL A 24 -1.64 -4.88 8.72
CA VAL A 24 -1.29 -5.10 10.13
C VAL A 24 -2.54 -5.21 10.99
N ARG A 25 -3.54 -4.35 10.76
CA ARG A 25 -4.83 -4.41 11.46
C ARG A 25 -5.54 -5.73 11.22
N ILE A 26 -5.61 -6.19 9.96
CA ILE A 26 -6.23 -7.48 9.60
C ILE A 26 -5.49 -8.62 10.28
N MET A 27 -4.16 -8.59 10.31
CA MET A 27 -3.35 -9.60 10.99
C MET A 27 -3.66 -9.67 12.49
N TYR A 28 -3.67 -8.51 13.18
CA TYR A 28 -4.02 -8.46 14.59
C TYR A 28 -5.45 -8.97 14.86
N SER A 29 -6.43 -8.51 14.08
CA SER A 29 -7.82 -8.95 14.20
C SER A 29 -7.97 -10.45 13.95
N SER A 30 -7.24 -11.00 12.98
CA SER A 30 -7.24 -12.43 12.66
C SER A 30 -6.65 -13.25 13.81
N LEU A 31 -5.51 -12.86 14.36
CA LEU A 31 -4.90 -13.55 15.50
C LEU A 31 -5.78 -13.47 16.75
N SER A 32 -6.38 -12.31 17.01
CA SER A 32 -7.32 -12.11 18.11
C SER A 32 -8.55 -13.02 17.97
N TYR A 33 -9.11 -13.13 16.77
CA TYR A 33 -10.22 -14.03 16.47
C TYR A 33 -9.83 -15.50 16.69
N LEU A 34 -8.72 -15.95 16.08
CA LEU A 34 -8.26 -17.34 16.18
C LEU A 34 -7.99 -17.75 17.65
N SER A 35 -7.43 -16.84 18.44
CA SER A 35 -7.12 -17.09 19.85
C SER A 35 -8.40 -17.17 20.71
N ARG A 36 -9.37 -16.27 20.49
CA ARG A 36 -10.57 -16.17 21.34
C ARG A 36 -11.70 -17.11 20.95
N LYS A 37 -11.77 -17.51 19.68
CA LYS A 37 -12.90 -18.27 19.11
C LYS A 37 -12.61 -19.75 18.90
N ALA A 38 -11.36 -20.19 19.09
CA ALA A 38 -10.99 -21.60 19.06
C ALA A 38 -11.67 -22.38 20.19
N SER A 39 -12.22 -23.55 19.86
CA SER A 39 -12.75 -24.52 20.82
C SER A 39 -11.77 -25.68 21.02
N PHE A 40 -11.97 -26.46 22.08
CA PHE A 40 -11.17 -27.66 22.33
C PHE A 40 -11.48 -28.75 21.30
N LYS A 41 -10.44 -29.38 20.78
CA LYS A 41 -10.56 -30.54 19.90
C LYS A 41 -10.30 -31.81 20.71
N GLN A 42 -11.25 -32.75 20.68
CA GLN A 42 -11.05 -34.06 21.30
C GLN A 42 -9.96 -34.84 20.55
N ILE A 43 -8.91 -35.25 21.26
CA ILE A 43 -7.78 -36.01 20.69
C ILE A 43 -8.00 -37.52 20.87
N ASN A 44 -8.56 -37.93 22.01
CA ASN A 44 -8.83 -39.33 22.33
C ASN A 44 -10.35 -39.59 22.45
N PRO A 45 -10.93 -40.49 21.65
CA PRO A 45 -12.36 -40.77 21.69
C PRO A 45 -12.85 -41.31 23.05
N ASN A 46 -11.98 -41.93 23.84
CA ASN A 46 -12.34 -42.47 25.16
C ASN A 46 -12.49 -41.39 26.25
N PHE A 47 -12.00 -40.17 26.01
CA PHE A 47 -12.06 -39.07 26.96
C PHE A 47 -12.79 -37.88 26.31
N PRO A 48 -14.10 -37.70 26.58
CA PRO A 48 -14.86 -36.59 26.03
C PRO A 48 -14.37 -35.26 26.59
N VAL A 49 -14.49 -34.20 25.78
CA VAL A 49 -14.21 -32.84 26.23
C VAL A 49 -15.31 -32.42 27.21
N THR A 50 -14.94 -32.20 28.47
CA THR A 50 -15.89 -31.87 29.54
C THR A 50 -16.05 -30.38 29.79
N GLN A 51 -15.18 -29.55 29.20
CA GLN A 51 -15.20 -28.10 29.35
C GLN A 51 -15.38 -27.41 27.99
N SER A 52 -16.18 -26.35 27.97
CA SER A 52 -16.42 -25.51 26.81
C SER A 52 -15.80 -24.13 27.04
N ILE A 53 -15.16 -23.57 26.02
CA ILE A 53 -14.65 -22.20 26.06
C ILE A 53 -15.84 -21.25 25.84
N PRO A 54 -16.11 -20.31 26.77
CA PRO A 54 -17.20 -19.36 26.63
C PRO A 54 -17.05 -18.52 25.36
N GLY A 55 -18.06 -18.53 24.50
CA GLY A 55 -18.07 -17.75 23.27
C GLY A 55 -17.21 -18.31 22.14
N ALA A 56 -16.71 -19.54 22.25
CA ALA A 56 -16.09 -20.24 21.12
C ALA A 56 -17.11 -20.53 20.02
N ASP A 57 -16.66 -20.50 18.77
CA ASP A 57 -17.52 -20.76 17.63
C ASP A 57 -17.62 -22.28 17.37
N SER A 58 -18.63 -22.68 16.60
CA SER A 58 -18.73 -24.08 16.15
C SER A 58 -17.52 -24.44 15.28
N GLN A 59 -17.16 -25.72 15.22
CA GLN A 59 -16.01 -26.16 14.41
C GLN A 59 -16.20 -25.83 12.93
N GLU A 60 -17.43 -25.89 12.41
CA GLU A 60 -17.75 -25.54 11.02
C GLU A 60 -17.55 -24.04 10.78
N THR A 61 -18.21 -23.19 11.58
CA THR A 61 -18.12 -21.73 11.50
C THR A 61 -16.66 -21.25 11.67
N TYR A 62 -15.93 -21.81 12.62
CA TYR A 62 -14.53 -21.47 12.84
C TYR A 62 -13.65 -21.81 11.63
N GLN A 63 -13.91 -22.95 10.96
CA GLN A 63 -13.19 -23.36 9.76
C GLN A 63 -13.50 -22.46 8.55
N GLU A 64 -14.76 -22.08 8.37
CA GLU A 64 -15.19 -21.16 7.32
C GLU A 64 -14.59 -19.77 7.51
N ASN A 65 -14.75 -19.18 8.70
CA ASN A 65 -14.21 -17.87 9.04
C ASN A 65 -12.68 -17.85 8.92
N ARG A 66 -11.99 -18.94 9.30
CA ARG A 66 -10.54 -19.04 9.11
C ARG A 66 -10.14 -18.98 7.64
N LYS A 67 -10.88 -19.64 6.74
CA LYS A 67 -10.60 -19.59 5.30
C LYS A 67 -10.82 -18.20 4.74
N GLU A 68 -11.88 -17.51 5.18
CA GLU A 68 -12.17 -16.14 4.80
C GLU A 68 -11.06 -15.17 5.25
N LEU A 69 -10.67 -15.23 6.54
CA LEU A 69 -9.60 -14.39 7.09
C LEU A 69 -8.28 -14.55 6.33
N VAL A 70 -7.90 -15.79 6.01
CA VAL A 70 -6.70 -16.07 5.19
C VAL A 70 -6.87 -15.50 3.78
N GLY A 71 -8.03 -15.70 3.15
CA GLY A 71 -8.33 -15.16 1.83
C GLY A 71 -8.22 -13.63 1.76
N ASP A 72 -8.76 -12.94 2.76
CA ASP A 72 -8.69 -11.48 2.86
C ASP A 72 -7.27 -10.98 3.11
N PHE A 73 -6.53 -11.64 4.00
CA PHE A 73 -5.12 -11.34 4.26
C PHE A 73 -4.27 -11.47 2.98
N LEU A 74 -4.41 -12.58 2.24
CA LEU A 74 -3.71 -12.78 0.96
C LEU A 74 -4.11 -11.74 -0.09
N ARG A 75 -5.39 -11.40 -0.18
CA ARG A 75 -5.87 -10.39 -1.14
C ARG A 75 -5.22 -9.04 -0.84
N LYS A 76 -5.14 -8.65 0.44
CA LYS A 76 -4.52 -7.39 0.87
C LYS A 76 -3.02 -7.38 0.68
N ALA A 77 -2.34 -8.50 0.94
CA ALA A 77 -0.91 -8.65 0.66
C ALA A 77 -0.60 -8.46 -0.84
N LYS A 78 -1.40 -9.06 -1.74
CA LYS A 78 -1.24 -8.88 -3.19
C LYS A 78 -1.54 -7.45 -3.66
N GLN A 79 -2.52 -6.78 -3.04
CA GLN A 79 -2.81 -5.38 -3.31
C GLN A 79 -1.61 -4.50 -2.92
N LEU A 80 -1.00 -4.75 -1.76
CA LEU A 80 0.20 -4.06 -1.32
C LEU A 80 1.39 -4.32 -2.27
N GLU A 81 1.60 -5.57 -2.69
CA GLU A 81 2.63 -5.94 -3.65
C GLU A 81 2.47 -5.15 -4.97
N TYR A 82 1.25 -5.06 -5.48
CA TYR A 82 0.95 -4.25 -6.65
C TYR A 82 1.25 -2.76 -6.39
N LEU A 83 0.82 -2.20 -5.26
CA LEU A 83 1.09 -0.79 -4.92
C LEU A 83 2.59 -0.49 -4.89
N ILE A 84 3.38 -1.37 -4.29
CA ILE A 84 4.84 -1.25 -4.27
C ILE A 84 5.41 -1.29 -5.69
N SER A 85 4.92 -2.19 -6.54
CA SER A 85 5.40 -2.31 -7.93
C SER A 85 5.16 -1.08 -8.79
N VAL A 86 4.17 -0.26 -8.41
CA VAL A 86 3.78 0.94 -9.15
C VAL A 86 4.17 2.24 -8.44
N LEU A 87 4.98 2.16 -7.38
CA LEU A 87 5.63 3.31 -6.78
C LEU A 87 6.63 3.92 -7.80
N PRO A 88 6.79 5.24 -7.81
CA PRO A 88 7.84 5.88 -8.59
C PRO A 88 9.20 5.32 -8.17
N SER A 89 10.03 4.97 -9.15
CA SER A 89 11.36 4.41 -8.89
C SER A 89 12.23 5.45 -8.19
N PRO A 90 13.02 5.05 -7.16
CA PRO A 90 14.02 5.96 -6.63
C PRO A 90 15.07 6.26 -7.71
N PRO A 91 15.69 7.45 -7.67
CA PRO A 91 16.74 7.81 -8.62
C PRO A 91 17.91 6.81 -8.53
N PRO A 92 18.61 6.55 -9.65
CA PRO A 92 19.72 5.61 -9.67
C PRO A 92 20.80 6.06 -8.69
N PRO A 93 21.47 5.13 -7.98
CA PRO A 93 22.56 5.48 -7.09
C PRO A 93 23.68 6.15 -7.91
N PRO A 94 24.35 7.18 -7.37
CA PRO A 94 25.43 7.85 -8.08
C PRO A 94 26.53 6.83 -8.36
N SER A 95 26.75 6.56 -9.65
CA SER A 95 27.78 5.63 -10.10
C SER A 95 29.16 6.18 -9.71
N ALA A 96 29.83 5.50 -8.78
CA ALA A 96 31.26 5.65 -8.43
C ALA A 96 31.76 7.04 -7.96
N ALA A 97 31.02 7.75 -7.11
CA ALA A 97 31.58 8.84 -6.31
C ALA A 97 31.92 8.35 -4.87
N PRO A 98 32.99 8.87 -4.21
CA PRO A 98 33.34 8.47 -2.84
C PRO A 98 32.18 8.75 -1.86
N PRO A 99 32.16 8.09 -0.67
CA PRO A 99 31.03 8.15 0.24
C PRO A 99 30.69 9.59 0.63
N PRO A 100 29.39 9.94 0.74
CA PRO A 100 28.97 11.28 1.07
C PRO A 100 29.41 11.61 2.50
N GLN A 101 30.31 12.57 2.65
CA GLN A 101 30.33 13.38 3.86
C GLN A 101 29.05 14.23 3.80
N ASN A 102 28.11 13.93 4.70
CA ASN A 102 26.85 14.65 4.92
C ASN A 102 25.79 14.50 3.81
N GLY A 103 24.98 13.45 3.91
CA GLY A 103 23.51 13.58 3.99
C GLY A 103 22.66 14.20 2.85
N THR A 104 23.15 14.51 1.65
CA THR A 104 22.32 15.13 0.59
C THR A 104 22.59 14.59 -0.82
N GLY A 105 22.61 13.27 -1.00
CA GLY A 105 23.00 12.63 -2.26
C GLY A 105 21.87 12.25 -3.24
N ALA A 106 20.68 12.85 -3.14
CA ALA A 106 19.50 12.45 -3.92
C ALA A 106 18.91 13.55 -4.83
N GLY A 107 19.42 14.78 -4.79
CA GLY A 107 18.79 15.94 -5.46
C GLY A 107 19.20 16.20 -6.91
N ASP A 108 20.42 15.84 -7.34
CA ASP A 108 21.01 16.40 -8.57
C ASP A 108 20.32 15.96 -9.88
N SER A 109 19.76 14.75 -9.95
CA SER A 109 19.13 14.23 -11.18
C SER A 109 17.71 14.75 -11.38
N ASP A 110 16.92 14.74 -10.30
CA ASP A 110 15.55 15.26 -10.34
C ASP A 110 15.55 16.77 -10.55
N GLU A 111 16.48 17.49 -9.92
CA GLU A 111 16.59 18.95 -10.06
C GLU A 111 16.97 19.37 -11.50
N ALA A 112 17.82 18.59 -12.18
CA ALA A 112 18.13 18.81 -13.59
C ALA A 112 16.93 18.53 -14.51
N GLU A 113 16.13 17.49 -14.20
CA GLU A 113 14.90 17.21 -14.94
C GLU A 113 13.85 18.31 -14.71
N PHE A 114 13.67 18.77 -13.47
CA PHE A 114 12.79 19.88 -13.13
C PHE A 114 13.18 21.17 -13.85
N ALA A 115 14.46 21.53 -13.86
CA ALA A 115 14.95 22.72 -14.57
C ALA A 115 14.66 22.65 -16.08
N ARG A 116 14.78 21.47 -16.68
CA ARG A 116 14.44 21.25 -18.09
C ARG A 116 12.93 21.42 -18.32
N LEU A 117 12.09 20.84 -17.46
CA LEU A 117 10.63 20.99 -17.56
C LEU A 117 10.20 22.45 -17.41
N GLU A 118 10.81 23.20 -16.49
CA GLU A 118 10.54 24.63 -16.32
C GLU A 118 10.84 25.42 -17.59
N GLN A 119 11.99 25.15 -18.22
CA GLN A 119 12.36 25.79 -19.48
C GLN A 119 11.38 25.44 -20.62
N GLU A 120 10.94 24.19 -20.71
CA GLU A 120 9.96 23.76 -21.71
C GLU A 120 8.60 24.44 -21.50
N LEU A 121 8.16 24.57 -20.24
CA LEU A 121 6.92 25.25 -19.89
C LEU A 121 6.98 26.75 -20.16
N GLN A 122 8.13 27.38 -19.93
CA GLN A 122 8.38 28.78 -20.27
C GLN A 122 8.24 29.01 -21.79
N SER A 123 8.90 28.18 -22.60
CA SER A 123 8.83 28.24 -24.07
C SER A 123 7.41 28.05 -24.57
N ALA A 124 6.68 27.06 -24.05
CA ALA A 124 5.30 26.81 -24.45
C ALA A 124 4.35 27.97 -24.08
N ASN A 125 4.59 28.62 -22.94
CA ASN A 125 3.83 29.82 -22.55
C ASN A 125 4.11 31.01 -23.46
N ASP A 126 5.37 31.25 -23.82
CA ASP A 126 5.76 32.34 -24.73
C ASP A 126 5.11 32.13 -26.11
N GLU A 127 5.16 30.91 -26.65
CA GLU A 127 4.47 30.56 -27.90
C GLU A 127 2.95 30.74 -27.81
N TYR A 128 2.35 30.38 -26.68
CA TYR A 128 0.91 30.58 -26.44
C TYR A 128 0.54 32.08 -26.42
N LEU A 129 1.35 32.92 -25.78
CA LEU A 129 1.14 34.36 -25.73
C LEU A 129 1.27 35.00 -27.11
N ASP A 130 2.26 34.59 -27.91
CA ASP A 130 2.44 35.06 -29.28
C ASP A 130 1.26 34.67 -30.18
N ALA A 131 0.77 33.43 -30.05
CA ALA A 131 -0.40 32.96 -30.80
C ALA A 131 -1.69 33.74 -30.43
N LEU A 132 -1.86 34.09 -29.15
CA LEU A 132 -2.98 34.93 -28.71
C LEU A 132 -2.91 36.36 -29.29
N GLN A 133 -1.72 36.94 -29.39
CA GLN A 133 -1.54 38.27 -29.99
C GLN A 133 -1.90 38.26 -31.48
N GLN A 134 -1.43 37.25 -32.22
CA GLN A 134 -1.73 37.10 -33.65
C GLN A 134 -3.21 36.83 -33.96
N ALA A 135 -3.97 36.23 -33.02
CA ALA A 135 -5.40 35.97 -33.18
C ALA A 135 -6.28 37.14 -32.72
N GLY A 136 -5.71 38.10 -31.98
CA GLY A 136 -6.40 39.31 -31.51
C GLY A 136 -6.30 40.50 -32.47
N ASP A 137 -5.32 40.49 -33.38
CA ASP A 137 -5.19 41.38 -34.56
C ASP A 137 -6.02 40.88 -35.76
#